data_AF-A0A0B2W4F9-F1
#
_entry.id   AF-A0A0B2W4F9-F1
#
_cell.length_a   1.000
_cell.length_b   1.000
_cell.length_c   1.000
_cell.angle_alpha   90.00
_cell.angle_beta   90.00
_cell.angle_gamma   90.00
#
_symmetry.space_group_name_H-M   'P 1'
#
loop_
_entity.id
_entity.type
_entity.pdbx_description
1 polymer ?
#
loop_
_entity_poly.entity_id
_entity_poly.type
_entity_poly.pdbx_seq_one_letter_code
_entity_poly.pdbx_strand_id
1 'polypeptide(L)' 'MLNYMICLHENKNLSDRCRHLAKSYLKCRMDNGLMAKDDWASLGFSKKDDPST' A
#
# COMPACT_ATOMS: atom_id res chain seq x y z
N MET A 1 1.74 9.04 -6.17
CA MET A 1 2.43 7.76 -5.91
C MET A 1 3.48 7.83 -4.80
N LEU A 2 4.23 8.92 -4.66
CA LEU A 2 5.22 9.08 -3.58
C LEU A 2 4.61 9.26 -2.17
N ASN A 3 3.30 9.52 -2.08
CA ASN A 3 2.61 9.78 -0.81
C ASN A 3 2.85 8.67 0.23
N TYR A 4 2.91 7.41 -0.19
CA TYR A 4 3.21 6.31 0.74
C TYR A 4 4.61 6.44 1.34
N MET A 5 5.62 6.80 0.53
CA MET A 5 7.00 7.00 0.99
C MET A 5 7.13 8.24 1.88
N ILE A 6 6.46 9.33 1.52
CA ILE A 6 6.41 10.54 2.35
C ILE A 6 5.77 10.22 3.70
N CYS A 7 4.61 9.56 3.69
CA CYS A 7 3.93 9.16 4.91
C CYS A 7 4.81 8.26 5.79
N LEU A 8 5.50 7.27 5.21
CA LEU A 8 6.44 6.42 5.95
C LEU A 8 7.53 7.26 6.61
N HIS A 9 8.14 8.19 5.87
CA HIS A 9 9.17 9.06 6.40
C HIS A 9 8.65 9.91 7.58
N GLU A 10 7.48 10.54 7.45
CA GLU A 10 6.86 11.34 8.51
C GLU A 10 6.43 10.52 9.72
N ASN A 11 6.02 9.27 9.51
CA ASN A 11 5.54 8.37 10.55
C ASN A 11 6.63 7.41 11.06
N LYS A 12 7.92 7.75 10.87
CA LYS A 12 9.07 6.95 11.34
C LYS A 12 9.00 5.48 10.91
N ASN A 13 8.65 5.25 9.64
CA ASN A 13 8.46 3.95 9.00
C ASN A 13 7.34 3.08 9.58
N LEU A 14 6.38 3.65 10.30
CA LEU A 14 5.19 2.92 10.76
C LEU A 14 4.21 2.73 9.59
N SER A 15 4.22 1.54 8.99
CA SER A 15 3.40 1.20 7.82
C SER A 15 1.89 1.27 8.08
N ASP A 16 1.44 0.98 9.31
CA ASP A 16 0.02 0.98 9.67
C ASP A 16 -0.61 2.37 9.53
N ARG A 17 0.14 3.44 9.82
CA ARG A 17 -0.32 4.83 9.63
C ARG A 17 -0.55 5.18 8.16
N CYS A 18 0.16 4.48 7.27
CA CYS A 18 0.18 4.75 5.84
C CYS A 18 -0.56 3.67 5.03
N ARG A 19 -1.34 2.80 5.70
CA ARG A 19 -2.06 1.66 5.10
C ARG A 19 -2.94 2.06 3.92
N HIS A 20 -3.67 3.17 4.06
CA HIS A 20 -4.55 3.74 3.04
C HIS A 20 -3.80 4.15 1.75
N LEU A 21 -2.49 4.46 1.83
CA LEU A 21 -1.64 4.80 0.68
C LEU A 21 -0.91 3.58 0.11
N ALA A 22 -0.68 2.57 0.96
CA ALA A 22 0.08 1.38 0.62
C ALA A 22 -0.57 0.60 -0.54
N LYS A 23 -1.91 0.54 -0.60
CA LYS A 23 -2.63 -0.20 -1.66
C LYS A 23 -2.32 0.33 -3.05
N SER A 24 -2.40 1.65 -3.26
CA SER A 24 -2.06 2.28 -4.55
C SER A 24 -0.58 2.11 -4.90
N TYR A 25 0.30 2.22 -3.91
CA TYR A 25 1.74 2.05 -4.09
C TYR A 25 2.11 0.62 -4.50
N LEU A 26 1.59 -0.40 -3.81
CA LEU A 26 1.87 -1.81 -4.11
C LEU A 26 1.28 -2.21 -5.46
N LYS A 27 0.07 -1.70 -5.80
CA LYS A 27 -0.54 -1.94 -7.10
C LYS A 27 0.38 -1.48 -8.23
N CYS A 28 0.93 -0.27 -8.12
CA CYS A 28 1.89 0.25 -9.10
C CYS A 28 3.08 -0.69 -9.31
N ARG A 29 3.67 -1.16 -8.21
CA ARG A 29 4.84 -2.04 -8.28
C ARG A 29 4.50 -3.36 -8.97
N MET A 30 3.35 -3.94 -8.66
CA MET A 30 2.86 -5.16 -9.31
C MET A 30 2.57 -4.95 -10.80
N ASP A 31 1.97 -3.80 -11.18
CA ASP A 31 1.68 -3.47 -12.57
C ASP A 31 2.96 -3.25 -13.39
N ASN A 32 4.02 -2.72 -12.77
CA ASN A 32 5.31 -2.43 -13.40
C ASN A 32 6.34 -3.56 -13.24
N GLY A 33 5.96 -4.72 -12.70
CA GLY A 33 6.88 -5.84 -12.51
C GLY A 33 7.99 -5.61 -11.48
N LEU A 34 7.84 -4.60 -10.61
CA LEU A 34 8.76 -4.29 -9.49
C LEU A 34 8.42 -5.08 -8.21
N MET A 35 7.40 -5.92 -8.28
CA MET A 35 6.94 -6.82 -7.22
C MET A 35 6.16 -7.97 -7.86
N ALA A 36 6.27 -9.17 -7.28
CA ALA A 36 5.41 -10.29 -7.67
C ALA A 36 3.94 -9.93 -7.44
N LYS A 37 3.08 -10.31 -8.38
CA LYS A 37 1.64 -10.14 -8.22
C LYS A 37 1.17 -11.09 -7.13
N ASP A 38 0.45 -10.55 -6.15
CA ASP A 38 -0.11 -11.29 -5.03
C ASP A 38 -1.50 -10.74 -4.68
N ASP A 39 -2.28 -11.54 -3.97
CA ASP A 39 -3.61 -11.17 -3.53
C ASP A 39 -3.53 -10.14 -2.39
N TRP A 40 -4.48 -9.21 -2.41
CA TRP A 40 -4.57 -8.16 -1.38
C TRP A 40 -4.70 -8.73 0.03
N ALA A 41 -5.39 -9.88 0.18
CA ALA A 41 -5.53 -10.57 1.45
C ALA A 41 -4.18 -11.11 1.99
N SER A 42 -3.33 -11.65 1.11
CA SER A 42 -1.96 -12.11 1.46
C SER A 42 -1.08 -10.94 1.91
N LEU A 43 -1.30 -9.76 1.35
CA LEU A 43 -0.66 -8.49 1.73
C LEU A 43 -1.35 -7.83 2.96
N GLY A 44 -2.26 -8.55 3.61
CA GLY A 44 -2.99 -8.20 4.83
C GLY A 44 -4.14 -7.20 4.64
N PHE A 45 -4.52 -6.84 3.41
CA PHE A 45 -5.55 -5.84 3.15
C PHE A 45 -6.92 -6.51 3.23
N SER A 46 -7.78 -5.97 4.08
CA SER A 46 -9.17 -6.40 4.19
C SER A 46 -10.06 -5.52 3.32
N LYS A 47 -11.30 -5.96 3.04
CA LYS A 47 -12.29 -5.15 2.31
C LYS A 47 -12.54 -3.76 2.92
N LYS A 48 -12.28 -3.59 4.22
CA LYS A 48 -12.40 -2.32 4.95
C LYS A 48 -11.31 -1.30 4.61
N ASP A 49 -10.19 -1.74 4.01
CA ASP A 49 -9.06 -0.88 3.64
C ASP A 49 -9.21 -0.27 2.23
N ASP A 50 -10.33 -0.54 1.56
CA ASP A 50 -10.64 0.03 0.25
C ASP A 50 -11.43 1.34 0.42
N PRO A 51 -10.87 2.50 0.03
CA PRO A 51 -11.56 3.78 0.15
C PRO A 51 -12.74 3.96 -0.84
N SER A 52 -13.12 2.92 -1.59
CA SER A 52 -14.25 2.94 -2.54
C SER A 52 -15.56 2.36 -1.97
N THR A 53 -15.63 2.11 -0.65
CA THR A 53 -16.87 1.68 0.04
C THR A 53 -17.43 2.79 0.91
#